data_AF-A0A356W6S3-F1
#
_entry.id   AF-A0A356W6S3-F1
#
_cell.length_a   1.000
_cell.length_b   1.000
_cell.length_c   1.000
_cell.angle_alpha   90.00
_cell.angle_beta   90.00
_cell.angle_gamma   90.00
#
_symmetry.space_group_name_H-M   'P 1'
#
loop_
_entity.id
_entity.type
_entity.pdbx_description
1 polymer ?
#
loop_
_entity_poly.entity_id
_entity_poly.type
_entity_poly.pdbx_seq_one_letter_code
_entity_poly.pdbx_strand_id
1 'polypeptide(L)'
;MADGNSNVPGLLTPSRAYKPFRYPWAYDFWKIQQQVHWMPEEVPLGEDCKDWAVKLNDSERNLLTQIFRFFTQSDVEVGANYMEHYMPLFKP
;
A
#
# COMPACT_ATOMS: atom_id res chain seq x y z
N MET A 1 -31.36 -14.57 9.04
CA MET A 1 -31.31 -15.49 10.19
C MET A 1 -29.97 -15.26 10.86
N ALA A 2 -30.01 -14.69 12.05
CA ALA A 2 -28.84 -14.36 12.84
C ALA A 2 -28.32 -15.65 13.47
N ASP A 3 -27.18 -16.14 13.02
CA ASP A 3 -26.50 -17.26 13.65
C ASP A 3 -25.88 -16.76 14.96
N GLY A 4 -26.27 -17.44 16.05
CA GLY A 4 -26.00 -17.04 17.42
C GLY A 4 -24.53 -17.18 17.83
N ASN A 5 -24.15 -16.28 18.74
CA ASN A 5 -23.04 -16.35 19.67
C ASN A 5 -21.65 -16.69 19.09
N SER A 6 -21.07 -15.72 18.38
CA SER A 6 -19.61 -15.66 18.22
C SER A 6 -19.11 -14.33 18.77
N ASN A 7 -18.18 -14.38 19.71
CA ASN A 7 -17.47 -13.21 20.24
C ASN A 7 -16.46 -12.63 19.20
N VAL A 8 -16.72 -12.88 17.92
CA VAL A 8 -15.81 -12.68 16.80
C VAL A 8 -16.27 -11.43 16.04
N PRO A 9 -15.40 -10.44 15.83
CA PRO A 9 -15.74 -9.22 15.10
C PRO A 9 -16.36 -9.53 13.73
N GLY A 10 -17.31 -8.69 13.30
CA GLY A 10 -18.02 -8.86 12.02
C GLY A 10 -17.09 -8.89 10.79
N LEU A 11 -15.89 -8.31 10.91
CA LEU A 11 -14.82 -8.32 9.91
C LEU A 11 -14.22 -9.73 9.69
N LEU A 12 -14.17 -10.56 10.74
CA LEU A 12 -13.64 -11.93 10.69
C LEU A 12 -14.73 -12.99 10.45
N THR A 13 -15.96 -12.55 10.18
CA THR A 13 -17.07 -13.46 9.89
C THR A 13 -17.18 -13.65 8.37
N PRO A 14 -17.03 -14.87 7.83
CA PRO A 14 -17.06 -15.11 6.39
C PRO A 14 -18.43 -14.82 5.79
N SER A 15 -18.44 -14.35 4.53
CA SER A 15 -19.67 -14.16 3.76
C SER A 15 -19.99 -15.39 2.93
N ARG A 16 -21.26 -15.84 2.95
CA ARG A 16 -21.73 -16.99 2.15
C ARG A 16 -21.95 -16.63 0.67
N ALA A 17 -22.00 -15.35 0.34
CA ALA A 17 -22.20 -14.84 -1.01
C ALA A 17 -21.32 -13.62 -1.27
N TYR A 18 -20.93 -13.41 -2.53
CA TYR A 18 -20.11 -12.26 -2.92
C TYR A 18 -20.84 -10.92 -2.75
N LYS A 19 -22.14 -10.87 -3.07
CA LYS A 19 -22.99 -9.69 -2.89
C LYS A 19 -24.29 -10.06 -2.16
N PRO A 20 -24.94 -9.10 -1.47
CA PRO A 20 -24.50 -7.72 -1.25
C PRO A 20 -23.29 -7.61 -0.31
N PHE A 21 -22.45 -6.58 -0.48
CA PHE A 21 -21.28 -6.37 0.38
C PHE A 21 -21.70 -5.93 1.77
N ARG A 22 -21.12 -6.54 2.81
CA ARG A 22 -21.29 -6.12 4.21
C ARG A 22 -20.70 -4.73 4.48
N TYR A 23 -19.65 -4.37 3.76
CA TYR A 23 -18.95 -3.08 3.86
C TYR A 23 -18.88 -2.38 2.49
N PRO A 24 -19.97 -1.79 1.99
CA PRO A 24 -19.98 -1.14 0.67
C PRO A 24 -18.97 0.01 0.54
N TRP A 25 -18.76 0.78 1.62
CA TRP A 25 -17.79 1.87 1.66
C TRP A 25 -16.35 1.41 1.35
N ALA A 26 -15.99 0.17 1.69
CA ALA A 26 -14.65 -0.35 1.43
C ALA A 26 -14.42 -0.53 -0.08
N TYR A 27 -15.48 -0.88 -0.82
CA TYR A 27 -15.43 -0.94 -2.28
C TYR A 27 -15.25 0.45 -2.90
N ASP A 28 -15.85 1.48 -2.31
CA ASP A 28 -15.67 2.86 -2.80
C ASP A 28 -14.21 3.30 -2.69
N PHE A 29 -13.52 2.97 -1.58
CA PHE A 29 -12.08 3.25 -1.45
C PHE A 29 -11.21 2.39 -2.37
N TRP A 30 -11.55 1.12 -2.58
CA TRP A 30 -10.89 0.31 -3.60
C TRP A 30 -11.01 0.96 -4.99
N LYS A 31 -12.19 1.47 -5.33
CA LYS A 31 -12.43 2.15 -6.61
C LYS A 31 -11.60 3.43 -6.74
N ILE A 32 -11.49 4.23 -5.68
CA ILE A 32 -10.61 5.41 -5.64
C ILE A 32 -9.16 4.99 -5.89
N GLN A 33 -8.68 3.95 -5.22
CA GLN A 33 -7.31 3.43 -5.40
C GLN A 33 -7.04 2.99 -6.85
N GLN A 34 -8.01 2.37 -7.52
CA GLN A 34 -7.88 2.00 -8.94
C GLN A 34 -7.82 3.22 -9.87
N GLN A 35 -8.47 4.33 -9.51
CA GLN A 35 -8.49 5.56 -10.32
C GLN A 35 -7.19 6.36 -10.25
N VAL A 36 -6.36 6.13 -9.23
CA VAL A 36 -5.07 6.81 -9.03
C VAL A 36 -3.87 5.91 -9.34
N HIS A 37 -4.10 4.83 -10.09
CA HIS A 37 -3.03 3.97 -10.56
C HIS A 37 -2.13 4.73 -11.54
N TRP A 38 -0.82 4.61 -11.35
CA TRP A 38 0.22 5.19 -12.20
C TRP A 38 1.35 4.18 -12.38
N MET A 39 2.12 4.34 -13.45
CA MET A 39 3.26 3.49 -13.78
C MET A 39 4.58 4.26 -13.69
N PRO A 40 5.68 3.66 -13.19
CA PRO A 40 6.96 4.34 -13.06
C PRO A 40 7.47 4.99 -14.35
N GLU A 41 7.17 4.38 -15.50
CA GLU A 41 7.57 4.86 -16.83
C GLU A 41 6.88 6.18 -17.24
N GLU A 42 5.80 6.57 -16.56
CA GLU A 42 5.09 7.83 -16.80
C GLU A 42 5.85 9.05 -16.25
N VAL A 43 6.85 8.85 -15.39
CA VAL A 43 7.64 9.92 -14.77
C VAL A 43 9.07 9.95 -15.35
N PRO A 44 9.38 10.91 -16.24
CA PRO A 44 10.72 11.00 -16.81
C PRO A 44 11.72 11.58 -15.79
N LEU A 45 12.75 10.80 -15.44
CA LEU A 45 13.79 11.20 -14.46
C LEU A 45 15.06 11.77 -15.09
N GLY A 46 15.03 12.11 -16.39
CA GLY A 46 16.24 12.49 -17.14
C GLY A 46 16.91 13.77 -16.63
N GLU A 47 16.12 14.79 -16.30
CA GLU A 47 16.64 16.05 -15.75
C GLU A 47 17.06 15.88 -14.29
N ASP A 48 16.32 15.10 -13.49
CA ASP A 48 16.70 14.78 -12.11
C ASP A 48 18.06 14.06 -12.04
N CYS A 49 18.33 13.14 -12.97
CA CYS A 49 19.64 12.48 -13.07
C CYS A 49 20.78 13.47 -13.39
N LYS A 50 20.52 14.46 -14.26
CA LYS A 50 21.51 15.50 -14.57
C LYS A 50 21.75 16.38 -13.34
N ASP A 51 20.69 16.82 -12.67
CA ASP A 51 20.76 17.66 -11.49
C ASP A 51 21.48 16.96 -10.35
N TRP A 52 21.22 15.67 -10.16
CA TRP A 52 22.00 14.82 -9.28
C TRP A 52 23.48 14.91 -9.63
N ALA A 53 23.88 14.70 -10.87
CA ALA A 53 25.29 14.68 -11.27
C ALA A 53 26.00 16.04 -11.13
N VAL A 54 25.33 17.15 -11.46
CA VAL A 54 26.02 18.43 -11.67
C VAL A 54 25.64 19.55 -10.71
N LYS A 55 24.48 19.49 -10.05
CA LYS A 55 23.98 20.59 -9.20
C LYS A 55 24.14 20.34 -7.70
N LEU A 56 24.17 19.08 -7.28
CA LEU A 56 24.23 18.73 -5.85
C LEU A 56 25.67 18.69 -5.32
N ASN A 57 25.88 19.30 -4.16
CA ASN A 57 27.10 19.08 -3.38
C ASN A 57 27.03 17.76 -2.59
N ASP A 58 28.15 17.35 -2.01
CA ASP A 58 28.27 16.05 -1.32
C ASP A 58 27.33 15.92 -0.12
N SER A 59 27.07 17.01 0.61
CA SER A 59 26.17 17.00 1.77
C SER A 59 24.71 16.81 1.36
N GLU A 60 24.26 17.50 0.32
CA GLU A 60 22.90 17.36 -0.23
C GLU A 60 22.68 15.96 -0.80
N ARG A 61 23.67 15.44 -1.54
CA ARG A 61 23.66 14.10 -2.09
C ARG A 61 23.59 13.05 -0.98
N ASN A 62 24.38 13.21 0.08
CA ASN A 62 24.33 12.32 1.24
C ASN A 62 22.96 12.36 1.92
N LEU A 63 22.38 13.55 2.12
CA LEU A 63 21.05 13.69 2.71
C LEU A 63 19.98 12.95 1.89
N LEU A 64 19.91 13.22 0.58
CA LEU A 64 18.95 12.56 -0.31
C LEU A 64 19.15 11.05 -0.36
N THR A 65 20.41 10.59 -0.32
CA THR A 65 20.72 9.15 -0.26
C THR A 65 20.11 8.51 1.00
N GLN A 66 20.22 9.14 2.17
CA GLN A 66 19.61 8.61 3.40
C GLN A 66 18.09 8.63 3.35
N ILE A 67 17.49 9.67 2.76
CA ILE A 67 16.04 9.75 2.54
C ILE A 67 15.57 8.60 1.65
N PHE A 68 16.24 8.34 0.52
CA PHE A 68 15.88 7.24 -0.36
C PHE A 68 16.01 5.87 0.32
N ARG A 69 17.07 5.66 1.10
CA ARG A 69 17.25 4.41 1.88
C ARG A 69 16.14 4.20 2.90
N PHE A 70 15.70 5.27 3.57
CA PHE A 70 14.60 5.19 4.52
C PHE A 70 13.29 4.76 3.84
N PHE A 71 12.94 5.39 2.70
CA PHE A 71 11.72 5.03 1.98
C PHE A 71 11.78 3.60 1.44
N THR A 72 12.87 3.19 0.80
CA THR A 72 12.97 1.83 0.24
C THR A 72 12.93 0.75 1.32
N GLN A 73 13.56 0.99 2.48
CA GLN A 73 13.48 0.05 3.60
C GLN A 73 12.06 0.01 4.19
N SER A 74 11.45 1.17 4.43
CA SER A 74 10.10 1.25 5.02
C SER A 74 9.05 0.57 4.14
N ASP A 75 9.15 0.73 2.81
CA ASP A 75 8.23 0.09 1.86
C ASP A 75 8.31 -1.44 1.93
N VAL A 76 9.52 -2.00 2.08
CA VAL A 76 9.72 -3.44 2.25
C VAL A 76 9.09 -3.93 3.55
N GLU A 77 9.30 -3.23 4.66
CA GLU A 77 8.78 -3.60 5.97
C GLU A 77 7.25 -3.58 6.00
N VAL A 78 6.64 -2.54 5.43
CA VAL A 78 5.17 -2.43 5.33
C VAL A 78 4.61 -3.55 4.44
N GLY A 79 5.24 -3.83 3.30
CA GLY A 79 4.84 -4.91 2.41
C GLY A 79 4.87 -6.28 3.12
N ALA A 80 5.94 -6.58 3.83
CA ALA A 80 6.07 -7.81 4.63
C ALA A 80 4.96 -7.92 5.68
N ASN A 81 4.67 -6.82 6.40
CA ASN A 81 3.60 -6.82 7.40
C ASN A 81 2.23 -7.14 6.79
N TYR A 82 1.89 -6.57 5.63
CA TYR A 82 0.65 -6.91 4.92
C TYR A 82 0.59 -8.40 4.56
N MET A 83 1.65 -8.96 3.98
CA MET A 83 1.68 -10.35 3.53
C MET A 83 1.68 -11.36 4.68
N GLU A 84 2.44 -11.09 5.73
CA GLU A 84 2.69 -12.03 6.81
C GLU A 84 1.61 -11.97 7.90
N HIS A 85 1.07 -10.77 8.19
CA HIS A 85 0.21 -10.57 9.35
C HIS A 85 -1.24 -10.27 8.99
N TYR A 86 -1.51 -9.48 7.94
CA TYR A 86 -2.88 -9.03 7.63
C TYR A 86 -3.61 -9.91 6.61
N MET A 87 -3.01 -10.15 5.44
CA MET A 87 -3.67 -10.94 4.38
C MET A 87 -4.10 -12.35 4.82
N PRO A 88 -3.33 -13.08 5.65
CA PRO A 88 -3.73 -14.42 6.09
C PRO A 88 -5.00 -14.45 6.95
N LEU A 89 -5.38 -13.33 7.58
CA LEU A 89 -6.57 -13.26 8.44
C LEU A 89 -7.88 -13.30 7.65
N PHE A 90 -7.83 -12.99 6.35
CA PHE A 90 -9.00 -12.90 5.46
C PHE A 90 -9.07 -14.04 4.44
N LYS A 91 -8.32 -15.12 4.67
CA LYS A 91 -8.35 -16.32 3.81
C LYS A 91 -9.78 -16.89 3.76
N PRO A 92 -10.20 -17.45 2.61
CA PRO A 92 -11.53 -18.05 2.43
C PRO A 92 -11.81 -19.20 3.41
#